data_AF-A0A9R1MGQ4-F1
#
_entry.id   AF-A0A9R1MGQ4-F1
#
_cell.length_a   1.000
_cell.length_b   1.000
_cell.length_c   1.000
_cell.angle_alpha   90.00
_cell.angle_beta   90.00
_cell.angle_gamma   90.00
#
_symmetry.space_group_name_H-M   'P 1'
#
loop_
_entity.id
_entity.type
_entity.pdbx_description
1 polymer ?
#
loop_
_entity_poly.entity_id
_entity_poly.type
_entity_poly.pdbx_seq_one_letter_code
_entity_poly.pdbx_strand_id
1 'polypeptide(L)'
;MGTRARRATHHRAHLRLRHRHLLLLLPLLLLLLLPPLSALLLRRANSLGRRCLPPAAGRRPLAGQRLSFSIVTLSDEGLSGRGVRGRSFRGVLAATARNKRAYAAAHGYGLAALPHGAVDPRRPPAWSKVLALRARLRRHHWLFWNDADTLVTNPDIALEEILFSVIGHSDFDASPDLILTEDINGVNAGLFFIRRSKWSERFLDTWWNHTSFVQFGSTKSGDNAALKHIVDHLSPEETQAHVRIAKMQCLFNSYPWVATWKSVHRLIFHPSTTWKGAYSDGDFMVHFAGLNDKRGWTSRILREMTH
;
A
#
# COMPACT_ATOMS: atom_id res chain seq x y z
N MET A 1 -35.61 -53.02 -40.87
CA MET A 1 -34.27 -52.39 -40.72
C MET A 1 -34.27 -50.93 -40.19
N GLY A 2 -35.36 -50.15 -40.27
CA GLY A 2 -35.36 -48.72 -39.91
C GLY A 2 -35.33 -48.34 -38.40
N THR A 3 -35.75 -49.23 -37.49
CA THR A 3 -35.88 -48.94 -36.04
C THR A 3 -34.55 -48.95 -35.29
N ARG A 4 -33.61 -49.82 -35.68
CA ARG A 4 -32.28 -49.95 -35.06
C ARG A 4 -31.36 -48.76 -35.38
N ALA A 5 -31.47 -48.22 -36.60
CA ALA A 5 -30.76 -47.02 -37.03
C ALA A 5 -31.22 -45.75 -36.28
N ARG A 6 -32.53 -45.58 -36.05
CA ARG A 6 -33.12 -44.46 -35.27
C ARG A 6 -32.69 -44.47 -33.79
N ARG A 7 -32.58 -45.64 -33.15
CA ARG A 7 -32.09 -45.74 -31.76
C ARG A 7 -30.61 -45.36 -31.62
N ALA A 8 -29.78 -45.78 -32.58
CA ALA A 8 -28.35 -45.44 -32.59
C ALA A 8 -28.08 -43.95 -32.81
N THR A 9 -28.89 -43.27 -33.64
CA THR A 9 -28.78 -41.81 -33.86
C THR A 9 -29.23 -41.02 -32.64
N HIS A 10 -30.33 -41.40 -31.98
CA HIS A 10 -30.77 -40.77 -30.71
C HIS A 10 -29.73 -40.93 -29.60
N HIS A 11 -29.12 -42.11 -29.44
CA HIS A 11 -28.12 -42.31 -28.39
C HIS A 11 -26.83 -41.50 -28.64
N ARG A 12 -26.36 -41.44 -29.89
CA ARG A 12 -25.24 -40.56 -30.29
C ARG A 12 -25.56 -39.07 -30.12
N ALA A 13 -26.81 -38.65 -30.36
CA ALA A 13 -27.25 -37.27 -30.13
C ALA A 13 -27.25 -36.91 -28.63
N HIS A 14 -27.76 -37.78 -27.75
CA HIS A 14 -27.72 -37.58 -26.30
C HIS A 14 -26.29 -37.55 -25.72
N LEU A 15 -25.39 -38.42 -26.21
CA LEU A 15 -23.97 -38.40 -25.84
C LEU A 15 -23.28 -37.10 -26.29
N ARG A 16 -23.54 -36.63 -27.51
CA ARG A 16 -23.04 -35.33 -28.01
C ARG A 16 -23.60 -34.16 -27.23
N LEU A 17 -24.88 -34.19 -26.83
CA LEU A 17 -25.50 -33.15 -26.02
C LEU A 17 -24.88 -33.10 -24.61
N ARG A 18 -24.69 -34.26 -23.95
CA ARG A 18 -24.01 -34.36 -22.66
C ARG A 18 -22.55 -33.91 -22.74
N HIS A 19 -21.81 -34.27 -23.79
CA HIS A 19 -20.44 -33.77 -24.01
C HIS A 19 -20.42 -32.26 -24.22
N ARG A 20 -21.37 -31.68 -24.97
CA ARG A 20 -21.52 -30.23 -25.15
C ARG A 20 -21.82 -29.52 -23.82
N HIS A 21 -22.69 -30.07 -22.98
CA HIS A 21 -22.94 -29.52 -21.64
C HIS A 21 -21.70 -29.63 -20.74
N LEU A 22 -20.97 -30.75 -20.76
CA LEU A 22 -19.73 -30.90 -19.99
C LEU A 22 -18.64 -29.91 -20.46
N LEU A 23 -18.52 -29.71 -21.77
CA LEU A 23 -17.61 -28.74 -22.39
C LEU A 23 -17.98 -27.27 -22.08
N LEU A 24 -19.25 -26.97 -21.79
CA LEU A 24 -19.70 -25.64 -21.36
C LEU A 24 -19.56 -25.43 -19.84
N LEU A 25 -19.61 -26.50 -19.03
CA LEU A 25 -19.46 -26.44 -17.58
C LEU A 25 -18.00 -26.22 -17.14
N LEU A 26 -17.03 -26.76 -17.89
CA LEU A 26 -15.61 -26.62 -17.55
C LEU A 26 -15.11 -25.16 -17.60
N PRO A 27 -15.39 -24.35 -18.65
CA PRO A 27 -15.05 -22.93 -18.66
C PRO A 27 -15.73 -22.14 -17.55
N LEU A 28 -17.00 -22.47 -17.23
CA LEU A 28 -17.73 -21.81 -16.14
C LEU A 28 -17.11 -22.12 -14.78
N LEU A 29 -16.69 -23.37 -14.55
CA LEU A 29 -15.98 -23.77 -13.33
C LEU A 29 -14.62 -23.08 -13.22
N LEU A 30 -13.84 -23.02 -14.31
CA LEU A 30 -12.57 -22.30 -14.36
C LEU A 30 -12.77 -20.81 -14.05
N LEU A 31 -13.83 -20.20 -14.59
CA LEU A 31 -14.19 -18.81 -14.33
C LEU A 31 -14.47 -18.60 -12.84
N LEU A 32 -15.25 -19.48 -12.19
CA LEU A 32 -15.54 -19.39 -10.75
C LEU A 32 -14.29 -19.55 -9.86
N LEU A 33 -13.26 -20.22 -10.34
CA LEU A 33 -12.00 -20.42 -9.61
C LEU A 33 -11.03 -19.22 -9.74
N LEU A 34 -11.24 -18.30 -10.68
CA LEU A 34 -10.32 -17.16 -10.89
C LEU A 34 -10.13 -16.27 -9.65
N PRO A 35 -11.18 -15.83 -8.93
CA PRO A 35 -10.99 -15.01 -7.74
C PRO A 35 -10.15 -15.68 -6.64
N PRO A 36 -10.46 -16.90 -6.15
CA PRO A 36 -9.65 -17.54 -5.12
C PRO A 36 -8.25 -17.93 -5.62
N LEU A 37 -8.11 -18.37 -6.87
CA LEU A 37 -6.80 -18.72 -7.44
C LEU A 37 -5.89 -17.50 -7.56
N SER A 38 -6.41 -16.36 -8.02
CA SER A 38 -5.66 -15.11 -8.09
C SER A 38 -5.18 -14.66 -6.71
N ALA A 39 -6.00 -14.86 -5.66
CA ALA A 39 -5.60 -14.55 -4.29
C ALA A 39 -4.46 -15.43 -3.80
N LEU A 40 -4.51 -16.73 -4.07
CA LEU A 40 -3.44 -17.66 -3.72
C LEU A 40 -2.13 -17.33 -4.45
N LEU A 41 -2.21 -17.09 -5.76
CA LEU A 41 -1.05 -16.78 -6.59
C LEU A 41 -0.39 -15.45 -6.17
N LEU A 42 -1.17 -14.40 -5.96
CA LEU A 42 -0.63 -13.10 -5.55
C LEU A 42 -0.11 -13.11 -4.12
N ARG A 43 -0.72 -13.86 -3.22
CA ARG A 43 -0.18 -14.07 -1.86
C ARG A 43 1.21 -14.72 -1.92
N ARG A 44 1.44 -15.60 -2.90
CA ARG A 44 2.71 -16.29 -3.15
C ARG A 44 3.61 -15.61 -4.19
N ALA A 45 3.30 -14.39 -4.65
CA ALA A 45 4.02 -13.72 -5.73
C ALA A 45 5.53 -13.66 -5.50
N ASN A 46 5.99 -13.39 -4.27
CA ASN A 46 7.43 -13.36 -3.94
C ASN A 46 8.08 -14.74 -4.12
N SER A 47 7.42 -15.81 -3.66
CA SER A 47 7.88 -17.19 -3.90
C SER A 47 7.84 -17.62 -5.37
N LEU A 48 7.03 -16.94 -6.19
CA LEU A 48 6.92 -17.13 -7.64
C LEU A 48 7.85 -16.20 -8.44
N GLY A 49 8.80 -15.53 -7.77
CA GLY A 49 9.85 -14.74 -8.42
C GLY A 49 9.61 -13.23 -8.46
N ARG A 50 8.54 -12.71 -7.84
CA ARG A 50 8.43 -11.26 -7.64
C ARG A 50 9.52 -10.75 -6.71
N ARG A 51 10.17 -9.65 -7.09
CA ARG A 51 11.24 -9.02 -6.30
C ARG A 51 10.86 -7.57 -5.98
N CYS A 52 10.39 -7.33 -4.75
CA CYS A 52 10.07 -6.00 -4.25
C CYS A 52 11.34 -5.26 -3.81
N LEU A 53 12.14 -5.93 -2.96
CA LEU A 53 13.48 -5.50 -2.60
C LEU A 53 14.49 -6.21 -3.53
N PRO A 54 15.42 -5.50 -4.19
CA PRO A 54 16.46 -6.11 -5.00
C PRO A 54 17.34 -7.07 -4.16
N PRO A 55 17.95 -8.10 -4.77
CA PRO A 55 18.93 -8.94 -4.08
C PRO A 55 20.07 -8.09 -3.51
N ALA A 56 20.65 -8.57 -2.41
CA ALA A 56 21.66 -7.96 -1.57
C ALA A 56 23.04 -7.67 -2.23
N ALA A 57 23.10 -7.33 -3.51
CA ALA A 57 24.32 -6.83 -4.13
C ALA A 57 24.65 -5.45 -3.57
N GLY A 58 25.47 -5.41 -2.52
CA GLY A 58 25.94 -4.17 -1.89
C GLY A 58 25.38 -3.87 -0.50
N ARG A 59 24.97 -4.89 0.28
CA ARG A 59 24.45 -4.79 1.67
C ARG A 59 25.38 -4.18 2.73
N ARG A 60 26.38 -3.41 2.34
CA ARG A 60 27.16 -2.61 3.28
C ARG A 60 26.75 -1.15 3.12
N PRO A 61 26.09 -0.56 4.14
CA PRO A 61 26.18 0.88 4.28
C PRO A 61 27.67 1.22 4.22
N LEU A 62 28.08 1.96 3.19
CA LEU A 62 29.40 2.57 3.20
C LEU A 62 29.55 3.30 4.54
N ALA A 63 30.70 3.13 5.19
CA ALA A 63 31.00 3.78 6.46
C ALA A 63 30.71 5.28 6.32
N GLY A 64 29.56 5.69 6.84
CA GLY A 64 28.89 6.94 6.53
C GLY A 64 27.92 7.26 7.65
N GLN A 65 27.57 8.53 7.76
CA GLN A 65 26.83 9.11 8.87
C GLN A 65 25.62 8.23 9.25
N ARG A 66 25.54 7.83 10.53
CA ARG A 66 24.41 7.04 11.02
C ARG A 66 23.15 7.91 10.97
N LEU A 67 22.33 7.70 9.93
CA LEU A 67 21.10 8.46 9.73
C LEU A 67 20.09 8.11 10.82
N SER A 68 19.26 9.09 11.18
CA SER A 68 18.21 8.93 12.17
C SER A 68 16.85 8.93 11.49
N PHE A 69 16.02 7.97 11.85
CA PHE A 69 14.68 7.78 11.29
C PHE A 69 13.63 7.96 12.39
N SER A 70 12.47 8.49 12.01
CA SER A 70 11.27 8.38 12.84
C SER A 70 10.07 7.94 12.02
N ILE A 71 9.37 6.95 12.54
CA ILE A 71 8.06 6.56 12.05
C ILE A 71 7.03 7.56 12.60
N VAL A 72 6.14 8.06 11.75
CA VAL A 72 5.07 8.98 12.14
C VAL A 72 3.73 8.40 11.68
N THR A 73 2.78 8.28 12.61
CA THR A 73 1.45 7.72 12.33
C THR A 73 0.41 8.44 13.18
N LEU A 74 -0.81 8.57 12.66
CA LEU A 74 -1.93 9.27 13.30
C LEU A 74 -3.24 8.57 12.97
N SER A 75 -4.18 8.60 13.92
CA SER A 75 -5.57 8.24 13.68
C SER A 75 -6.51 9.21 14.38
N ASP A 76 -7.66 9.48 13.77
CA ASP A 76 -8.78 10.22 14.37
C ASP A 76 -9.69 9.35 15.24
N GLU A 77 -9.44 8.03 15.32
CA GLU A 77 -10.28 7.07 16.05
C GLU A 77 -11.76 7.08 15.61
N GLY A 78 -12.03 7.57 14.39
CA GLY A 78 -13.39 7.73 13.85
C GLY A 78 -14.22 8.82 14.54
N LEU A 79 -13.61 9.71 15.32
CA LEU A 79 -14.29 10.80 16.04
C LEU A 79 -14.64 11.99 15.14
N SER A 80 -14.07 12.07 13.92
CA SER A 80 -14.43 13.13 12.97
C SER A 80 -15.80 12.93 12.29
N GLY A 81 -16.59 11.95 12.74
CA GLY A 81 -18.04 11.90 12.64
C GLY A 81 -18.64 12.36 11.31
N ARG A 82 -18.32 11.68 10.19
CA ARG A 82 -18.98 11.81 8.87
C ARG A 82 -18.48 10.79 7.83
N GLY A 83 -17.94 9.65 8.28
CA GLY A 83 -17.39 8.62 7.39
C GLY A 83 -18.44 7.67 6.82
N VAL A 84 -18.15 7.09 5.66
CA VAL A 84 -18.94 5.99 5.07
C VAL A 84 -19.05 4.84 6.09
N ARG A 85 -20.27 4.33 6.31
CA ARG A 85 -20.53 3.14 7.15
C ARG A 85 -19.54 2.02 6.79
N GLY A 86 -18.80 1.50 7.78
CA GLY A 86 -17.84 0.40 7.61
C GLY A 86 -16.36 0.78 7.41
N ARG A 87 -16.04 2.07 7.19
CA ARG A 87 -14.65 2.56 7.06
C ARG A 87 -14.11 3.22 8.34
N SER A 88 -14.51 2.73 9.50
CA SER A 88 -14.09 3.30 10.79
C SER A 88 -12.59 3.07 11.05
N PHE A 89 -11.94 4.10 11.59
CA PHE A 89 -10.58 4.02 12.13
C PHE A 89 -10.53 3.77 13.64
N ARG A 90 -11.70 3.63 14.29
CA ARG A 90 -11.80 3.34 15.72
C ARG A 90 -11.03 2.05 16.07
N GLY A 91 -10.11 2.16 17.00
CA GLY A 91 -9.24 1.11 17.51
C GLY A 91 -8.18 0.62 16.53
N VAL A 92 -8.06 1.21 15.34
CA VAL A 92 -7.08 0.78 14.33
C VAL A 92 -5.67 1.16 14.77
N LEU A 93 -5.45 2.38 15.24
CA LEU A 93 -4.13 2.78 15.73
C LEU A 93 -3.71 1.96 16.95
N ALA A 94 -4.62 1.73 17.89
CA ALA A 94 -4.35 0.85 19.03
C ALA A 94 -3.92 -0.56 18.59
N ALA A 95 -4.58 -1.12 17.57
CA ALA A 95 -4.27 -2.44 17.03
C ALA A 95 -2.91 -2.51 16.31
N THR A 96 -2.50 -1.44 15.60
CA THR A 96 -1.24 -1.43 14.83
C THR A 96 -0.05 -0.82 15.57
N ALA A 97 -0.28 -0.03 16.63
CA ALA A 97 0.77 0.70 17.34
C ALA A 97 1.79 -0.23 18.01
N ARG A 98 1.36 -1.37 18.56
CA ARG A 98 2.29 -2.35 19.16
C ARG A 98 3.26 -2.91 18.11
N ASN A 99 2.75 -3.23 16.92
CA ASN A 99 3.54 -3.73 15.80
C ASN A 99 4.57 -2.69 15.34
N LYS A 100 4.15 -1.43 15.13
CA LYS A 100 5.07 -0.34 14.74
C LYS A 100 6.10 -0.03 15.82
N ARG A 101 5.70 -0.07 17.11
CA ARG A 101 6.61 0.13 18.24
C ARG A 101 7.67 -0.95 18.33
N ALA A 102 7.29 -2.22 18.14
CA ALA A 102 8.24 -3.33 18.14
C ALA A 102 9.27 -3.19 17.01
N TYR A 103 8.82 -2.88 15.80
CA TYR A 103 9.72 -2.63 14.66
C TYR A 103 10.65 -1.43 14.90
N ALA A 104 10.11 -0.29 15.36
CA ALA A 104 10.93 0.88 15.66
C ALA A 104 12.00 0.58 16.72
N ALA A 105 11.62 -0.13 17.79
CA ALA A 105 12.56 -0.51 18.86
C ALA A 105 13.65 -1.48 18.37
N ALA A 106 13.29 -2.46 17.53
CA ALA A 106 14.24 -3.44 17.00
C ALA A 106 15.35 -2.81 16.14
N HIS A 107 15.03 -1.72 15.43
CA HIS A 107 15.98 -1.02 14.55
C HIS A 107 16.55 0.28 15.14
N GLY A 108 16.11 0.67 16.33
CA GLY A 108 16.55 1.93 16.96
C GLY A 108 15.97 3.19 16.30
N TYR A 109 14.80 3.10 15.65
CA TYR A 109 14.09 4.25 15.09
C TYR A 109 13.22 4.95 16.12
N GLY A 110 12.99 6.25 15.91
CA GLY A 110 11.94 6.99 16.61
C GLY A 110 10.54 6.52 16.21
N LEU A 111 9.57 6.64 17.12
CA LEU A 111 8.15 6.43 16.82
C LEU A 111 7.32 7.58 17.39
N ALA A 112 6.54 8.21 16.52
CA ALA A 112 5.50 9.15 16.86
C ALA A 112 4.13 8.61 16.47
N ALA A 113 3.55 7.81 17.37
CA ALA A 113 2.16 7.37 17.29
C ALA A 113 1.25 8.43 17.95
N LEU A 114 0.65 9.29 17.13
CA LEU A 114 -0.13 10.43 17.59
C LEU A 114 -1.58 10.03 17.90
N PRO A 115 -2.14 10.46 19.05
CA PRO A 115 -3.53 10.17 19.41
C PRO A 115 -4.50 11.05 18.61
N HIS A 116 -5.79 10.73 18.68
CA HIS A 116 -6.87 11.49 18.04
C HIS A 116 -6.86 12.99 18.37
N GLY A 117 -6.45 13.38 19.58
CA GLY A 117 -6.36 14.80 19.97
C GLY A 117 -5.31 15.62 19.19
N ALA A 118 -4.42 14.96 18.43
CA ALA A 118 -3.48 15.63 17.54
C ALA A 118 -4.07 15.95 16.15
N VAL A 119 -5.32 15.53 15.87
CA VAL A 119 -6.03 15.88 14.65
C VAL A 119 -6.53 17.32 14.74
N ASP A 120 -6.20 18.13 13.73
CA ASP A 120 -6.74 19.49 13.59
C ASP A 120 -8.17 19.42 13.06
N PRO A 121 -9.19 19.83 13.86
CA PRO A 121 -10.59 19.70 13.47
C PRO A 121 -11.00 20.64 12.34
N ARG A 122 -10.16 21.63 11.97
CA ARG A 122 -10.43 22.57 10.88
C ARG A 122 -10.31 21.92 9.50
N ARG A 123 -9.80 20.68 9.42
CA ARG A 123 -9.67 19.92 8.16
C ARG A 123 -10.07 18.45 8.36
N PRO A 124 -10.39 17.73 7.28
CA PRO A 124 -10.54 16.28 7.35
C PRO A 124 -9.30 15.61 7.95
N PRO A 125 -9.44 14.54 8.76
CA PRO A 125 -8.34 14.00 9.55
C PRO A 125 -7.04 13.69 8.81
N ALA A 126 -7.16 13.20 7.57
CA ALA A 126 -6.00 12.84 6.76
C ALA A 126 -5.04 14.02 6.53
N TRP A 127 -5.51 15.27 6.59
CA TRP A 127 -4.66 16.46 6.49
C TRP A 127 -3.71 16.67 7.67
N SER A 128 -4.04 16.13 8.85
CA SER A 128 -3.23 16.34 10.06
C SER A 128 -1.87 15.64 9.99
N LYS A 129 -1.65 14.77 9.00
CA LYS A 129 -0.32 14.22 8.67
C LYS A 129 0.70 15.32 8.37
N VAL A 130 0.27 16.38 7.68
CA VAL A 130 1.15 17.48 7.31
C VAL A 130 1.66 18.21 8.56
N LEU A 131 0.78 18.48 9.52
CA LEU A 131 1.15 19.08 10.80
C LEU A 131 2.04 18.15 11.64
N ALA A 132 1.71 16.85 11.66
CA ALA A 132 2.49 15.83 12.37
C ALA A 132 3.94 15.76 11.87
N LEU A 133 4.13 15.84 10.55
CA LEU A 133 5.43 15.85 9.88
C LEU A 133 6.18 17.16 10.14
N ARG A 134 5.53 18.33 9.97
CA ARG A 134 6.15 19.65 10.23
C ARG A 134 6.74 19.74 11.64
N ALA A 135 6.00 19.27 12.65
CA ALA A 135 6.45 19.27 14.04
C ALA A 135 7.69 18.39 14.32
N ARG A 136 8.05 17.49 13.39
CA ARG A 136 9.09 16.47 13.60
C ARG A 136 10.22 16.51 12.59
N LEU A 137 10.03 17.18 11.45
CA LEU A 137 10.95 17.16 10.32
C LEU A 137 12.38 17.53 10.74
N ARG A 138 12.53 18.52 11.63
CA ARG A 138 13.86 18.96 12.08
C ARG A 138 14.57 17.98 13.03
N ARG A 139 13.85 17.02 13.62
CA ARG A 139 14.36 16.13 14.69
C ARG A 139 15.08 14.89 14.17
N HIS A 140 14.81 14.47 12.93
CA HIS A 140 15.38 13.25 12.34
C HIS A 140 15.84 13.55 10.92
N HIS A 141 16.74 12.73 10.38
CA HIS A 141 17.16 12.84 8.98
C HIS A 141 16.03 12.45 8.03
N TRP A 142 15.30 11.39 8.39
CA TRP A 142 14.17 10.89 7.62
C TRP A 142 12.95 10.69 8.51
N LEU A 143 11.78 11.06 7.99
CA LEU A 143 10.50 10.65 8.54
C LEU A 143 9.87 9.63 7.58
N PHE A 144 9.39 8.51 8.13
CA PHE A 144 8.55 7.57 7.41
C PHE A 144 7.11 7.75 7.88
N TRP A 145 6.31 8.43 7.05
CA TRP A 145 4.87 8.50 7.29
C TRP A 145 4.24 7.16 6.96
N ASN A 146 3.44 6.63 7.88
CA ASN A 146 2.52 5.55 7.58
C ASN A 146 1.16 5.74 8.24
N ASP A 147 0.09 5.53 7.47
CA ASP A 147 -1.28 5.64 7.97
C ASP A 147 -1.54 4.60 9.08
N ALA A 148 -2.52 4.86 9.93
CA ALA A 148 -2.82 3.99 11.07
C ALA A 148 -3.22 2.56 10.65
N ASP A 149 -3.79 2.39 9.46
CA ASP A 149 -4.25 1.14 8.87
C ASP A 149 -3.18 0.43 8.04
N THR A 150 -1.94 0.52 8.51
CA THR A 150 -0.77 -0.16 7.98
C THR A 150 -0.14 -1.05 9.04
N LEU A 151 0.47 -2.16 8.63
CA LEU A 151 1.11 -3.12 9.51
C LEU A 151 2.45 -3.58 8.92
N VAL A 152 3.51 -3.53 9.72
CA VAL A 152 4.81 -4.11 9.38
C VAL A 152 4.67 -5.64 9.41
N THR A 153 4.93 -6.29 8.29
CA THR A 153 4.76 -7.73 8.08
C THR A 153 6.08 -8.48 7.96
N ASN A 154 7.15 -7.80 7.54
CA ASN A 154 8.52 -8.33 7.56
C ASN A 154 9.42 -7.36 8.34
N PRO A 155 9.65 -7.60 9.64
CA PRO A 155 10.41 -6.69 10.49
C PRO A 155 11.92 -6.75 10.24
N ASP A 156 12.42 -7.70 9.44
CA ASP A 156 13.87 -7.84 9.18
C ASP A 156 14.37 -6.82 8.14
N ILE A 157 13.46 -6.22 7.36
CA ILE A 157 13.81 -5.22 6.36
C ILE A 157 14.01 -3.86 7.04
N ALA A 158 15.22 -3.32 6.96
CA ALA A 158 15.53 -1.98 7.48
C ALA A 158 14.99 -0.86 6.57
N LEU A 159 14.71 0.33 7.14
CA LEU A 159 14.29 1.49 6.36
C LEU A 159 15.41 1.98 5.43
N GLU A 160 16.67 1.84 5.86
CA GLU A 160 17.87 2.11 5.07
C GLU A 160 17.93 1.20 3.83
N GLU A 161 17.60 -0.08 3.96
CA GLU A 161 17.57 -1.01 2.82
C GLU A 161 16.52 -0.59 1.79
N ILE A 162 15.34 -0.15 2.26
CA ILE A 162 14.29 0.39 1.41
C ILE A 162 14.77 1.63 0.67
N LEU A 163 15.32 2.62 1.40
CA LEU A 163 15.83 3.86 0.79
C LEU A 163 16.94 3.57 -0.22
N PHE A 164 17.93 2.76 0.15
CA PHE A 164 19.03 2.39 -0.73
C PHE A 164 18.53 1.73 -2.01
N SER A 165 17.52 0.86 -1.93
CA SER A 165 16.97 0.21 -3.13
C SER A 165 16.27 1.17 -4.11
N VAL A 166 15.81 2.33 -3.64
CA VAL A 166 15.15 3.35 -4.47
C VAL A 166 16.15 4.39 -4.97
N ILE A 167 17.08 4.80 -4.10
CA ILE A 167 18.00 5.91 -4.33
C ILE A 167 19.28 5.44 -5.03
N GLY A 168 19.78 4.25 -4.68
CA GLY A 168 21.03 3.67 -5.20
C GLY A 168 22.30 4.09 -4.45
N HIS A 169 22.18 4.93 -3.41
CA HIS A 169 23.27 5.36 -2.55
C HIS A 169 22.78 5.70 -1.14
N SER A 170 23.71 5.88 -0.20
CA SER A 170 23.44 6.25 1.20
C SER A 170 23.80 7.70 1.52
N ASP A 171 24.28 8.48 0.55
CA ASP A 171 24.56 9.92 0.72
C ASP A 171 23.26 10.69 1.01
N PHE A 172 23.16 11.25 2.22
CA PHE A 172 22.00 11.99 2.68
C PHE A 172 21.79 13.30 1.93
N ASP A 173 22.86 14.01 1.59
CA ASP A 173 22.77 15.35 0.98
C ASP A 173 22.43 15.26 -0.51
N ALA A 174 22.88 14.19 -1.17
CA ALA A 174 22.52 13.88 -2.57
C ALA A 174 21.15 13.18 -2.71
N SER A 175 20.50 12.79 -1.61
CA SER A 175 19.24 12.04 -1.66
C SER A 175 18.05 12.93 -2.04
N PRO A 176 17.04 12.38 -2.76
CA PRO A 176 15.78 13.07 -2.99
C PRO A 176 15.06 13.34 -1.67
N ASP A 177 14.10 14.25 -1.69
CA ASP A 177 13.41 14.72 -0.49
C ASP A 177 12.11 13.96 -0.19
N LEU A 178 11.42 13.47 -1.22
CA LEU A 178 10.15 12.78 -1.11
C LEU A 178 10.19 11.47 -1.89
N ILE A 179 9.94 10.36 -1.20
CA ILE A 179 9.90 9.03 -1.81
C ILE A 179 8.50 8.44 -1.65
N LEU A 180 7.87 8.18 -2.78
CA LEU A 180 6.48 7.73 -2.91
C LEU A 180 6.40 6.36 -3.57
N THR A 181 5.22 5.78 -3.50
CA THR A 181 4.79 4.66 -4.35
C THR A 181 3.59 5.10 -5.18
N GLU A 182 3.43 4.46 -6.33
CA GLU A 182 2.25 4.62 -7.19
C GLU A 182 1.44 3.34 -7.26
N ASP A 183 0.12 3.51 -7.28
CA ASP A 183 -0.84 2.47 -7.62
C ASP A 183 -1.59 2.83 -8.92
N ILE A 184 -2.65 2.10 -9.26
CA ILE A 184 -3.46 2.36 -10.46
C ILE A 184 -4.08 3.77 -10.51
N ASN A 185 -4.14 4.48 -9.38
CA ASN A 185 -4.67 5.82 -9.26
C ASN A 185 -3.56 6.89 -9.18
N GLY A 186 -2.28 6.53 -9.36
CA GLY A 186 -1.12 7.41 -9.18
C GLY A 186 -0.55 7.37 -7.76
N VAL A 187 0.14 8.43 -7.35
CA VAL A 187 0.83 8.46 -6.04
C VAL A 187 -0.12 8.34 -4.85
N ASN A 188 0.35 7.68 -3.79
CA ASN A 188 -0.40 7.46 -2.55
C ASN A 188 0.22 8.22 -1.38
N ALA A 189 -0.61 8.94 -0.62
CA ALA A 189 -0.22 9.74 0.54
C ALA A 189 -0.27 8.96 1.87
N GLY A 190 -0.52 7.65 1.84
CA GLY A 190 -0.67 6.84 3.04
C GLY A 190 0.64 6.27 3.57
N LEU A 191 1.65 6.11 2.70
CA LEU A 191 2.97 5.58 3.03
C LEU A 191 4.02 6.30 2.19
N PHE A 192 4.95 7.00 2.82
CA PHE A 192 6.03 7.69 2.12
C PHE A 192 7.18 8.09 3.05
N PHE A 193 8.35 8.30 2.47
CA PHE A 193 9.48 8.90 3.17
C PHE A 193 9.59 10.37 2.82
N ILE A 194 9.93 11.19 3.82
CA ILE A 194 10.27 12.59 3.63
C ILE A 194 11.57 12.91 4.38
N ARG A 195 12.54 13.46 3.66
CA ARG A 195 13.86 13.85 4.17
C ARG A 195 13.78 15.20 4.86
N ARG A 196 14.61 15.43 5.87
CA ARG A 196 14.80 16.76 6.45
C ARG A 196 15.58 17.66 5.48
N SER A 197 14.90 18.62 4.89
CA SER A 197 15.53 19.65 4.05
C SER A 197 14.67 20.92 3.98
N LYS A 198 15.26 22.00 3.44
CA LYS A 198 14.50 23.22 3.12
C LYS A 198 13.41 22.98 2.08
N TRP A 199 13.63 22.05 1.15
CA TRP A 199 12.61 21.68 0.17
C TRP A 199 11.42 21.03 0.86
N SER A 200 11.65 20.06 1.75
CA SER A 200 10.59 19.38 2.50
C SER A 200 9.80 20.34 3.40
N GLU A 201 10.46 21.33 4.02
CA GLU A 201 9.77 22.39 4.77
C GLU A 201 8.79 23.16 3.88
N ARG A 202 9.26 23.64 2.71
CA ARG A 202 8.41 24.36 1.74
C ARG A 202 7.32 23.47 1.17
N PHE A 203 7.63 22.21 0.85
CA PHE A 203 6.66 21.25 0.34
C PHE A 203 5.52 21.01 1.32
N LEU A 204 5.82 20.80 2.61
CA LEU A 204 4.79 20.62 3.64
C LEU A 204 3.97 21.90 3.86
N ASP A 205 4.59 23.08 3.76
CA ASP A 205 3.87 24.36 3.83
C ASP A 205 2.93 24.54 2.63
N THR A 206 3.40 24.26 1.40
CA THR A 206 2.58 24.27 0.18
C THR A 206 1.44 23.27 0.27
N TRP A 207 1.72 22.05 0.72
CA TRP A 207 0.70 21.02 0.90
C TRP A 207 -0.37 21.49 1.87
N TRP A 208 0.02 21.97 3.06
CA TRP A 208 -0.93 22.55 4.01
C TRP A 208 -1.68 23.75 3.41
N ASN A 209 -1.06 24.62 2.62
CA ASN A 209 -1.75 25.79 2.10
C ASN A 209 -2.61 25.50 0.86
N HIS A 210 -2.67 24.26 0.37
CA HIS A 210 -3.49 23.85 -0.78
C HIS A 210 -4.98 23.66 -0.41
N THR A 211 -5.61 24.72 0.06
CA THR A 211 -6.96 24.71 0.68
C THR A 211 -8.09 24.32 -0.27
N SER A 212 -7.92 24.46 -1.58
CA SER A 212 -8.92 24.07 -2.60
C SER A 212 -9.25 22.57 -2.58
N PHE A 213 -8.37 21.73 -2.05
CA PHE A 213 -8.61 20.28 -1.88
C PHE A 213 -9.20 19.90 -0.52
N VAL A 214 -9.42 20.85 0.39
CA VAL A 214 -10.00 20.57 1.71
C VAL A 214 -11.51 20.35 1.56
N GLN A 215 -11.94 19.09 1.67
CA GLN A 215 -13.34 18.70 1.50
C GLN A 215 -13.81 17.80 2.65
N PHE A 216 -14.76 18.29 3.44
CA PHE A 216 -15.43 17.48 4.46
C PHE A 216 -16.49 16.57 3.83
N GLY A 217 -16.67 15.37 4.40
CA GLY A 217 -17.69 14.42 3.95
C GLY A 217 -17.45 13.77 2.58
N SER A 218 -16.30 14.05 1.94
CA SER A 218 -15.91 13.39 0.70
C SER A 218 -15.42 11.96 0.94
N THR A 219 -15.71 11.07 0.00
CA THR A 219 -15.12 9.72 -0.02
C THR A 219 -13.72 9.70 -0.63
N LYS A 220 -13.29 10.82 -1.24
CA LYS A 220 -11.95 11.03 -1.77
C LYS A 220 -11.07 11.69 -0.71
N SER A 221 -9.81 11.28 -0.64
CA SER A 221 -8.81 11.88 0.25
C SER A 221 -8.29 13.17 -0.39
N GLY A 222 -8.70 14.30 0.18
CA GLY A 222 -8.29 15.63 -0.28
C GLY A 222 -6.79 15.89 -0.13
N ASP A 223 -6.17 15.37 0.93
CA ASP A 223 -4.73 15.44 1.13
C ASP A 223 -3.97 14.69 0.02
N ASN A 224 -4.42 13.49 -0.37
CA ASN A 224 -3.81 12.75 -1.48
C ASN A 224 -4.07 13.43 -2.84
N ALA A 225 -5.23 14.07 -3.03
CA ALA A 225 -5.51 14.83 -4.24
C ALA A 225 -4.59 16.04 -4.36
N ALA A 226 -4.36 16.76 -3.26
CA ALA A 226 -3.40 17.85 -3.21
C ALA A 226 -1.96 17.37 -3.44
N LEU A 227 -1.56 16.24 -2.86
CA LEU A 227 -0.25 15.63 -3.12
C LEU A 227 -0.03 15.38 -4.61
N LYS A 228 -0.99 14.71 -5.27
CA LYS A 228 -0.94 14.45 -6.72
C LYS A 228 -0.79 15.74 -7.49
N HIS A 229 -1.66 16.71 -7.22
CA HIS A 229 -1.62 17.99 -7.90
C HIS A 229 -0.26 18.69 -7.74
N ILE A 230 0.30 18.74 -6.53
CA ILE A 230 1.60 19.38 -6.31
C ILE A 230 2.69 18.65 -7.09
N VAL A 231 2.76 17.32 -7.00
CA VAL A 231 3.78 16.52 -7.70
C VAL A 231 3.67 16.67 -9.22
N ASP A 232 2.46 16.67 -9.77
CA ASP A 232 2.20 16.82 -11.21
C ASP A 232 2.56 18.22 -11.75
N HIS A 233 2.70 19.23 -10.88
CA HIS A 233 2.99 20.63 -11.24
C HIS A 233 4.40 21.08 -10.85
N LEU A 234 5.26 20.19 -10.34
CA LEU A 234 6.68 20.49 -10.16
C LEU A 234 7.37 20.64 -11.51
N SER A 235 8.43 21.46 -11.56
CA SER A 235 9.27 21.51 -12.77
C SER A 235 9.98 20.16 -12.99
N PRO A 236 10.41 19.84 -14.21
CA PRO A 236 11.20 18.63 -14.46
C PRO A 236 12.46 18.54 -13.60
N GLU A 237 13.16 19.67 -13.41
CA GLU A 237 14.36 19.77 -12.59
C GLU A 237 14.04 19.50 -11.11
N GLU A 238 12.96 20.11 -10.60
CA GLU A 238 12.52 19.93 -9.23
C GLU A 238 12.06 18.48 -8.97
N THR A 239 11.32 17.90 -9.91
CA THR A 239 10.89 16.49 -9.86
C THR A 239 12.10 15.57 -9.82
N GLN A 240 13.07 15.77 -10.71
CA GLN A 240 14.26 14.93 -10.81
C GLN A 240 15.12 15.00 -9.54
N ALA A 241 15.26 16.20 -8.95
CA ALA A 241 16.08 16.45 -7.78
C ALA A 241 15.41 15.98 -6.48
N HIS A 242 14.10 16.18 -6.34
CA HIS A 242 13.44 16.09 -5.03
C HIS A 242 12.46 14.94 -4.89
N VAL A 243 11.95 14.37 -5.98
CA VAL A 243 10.91 13.33 -5.91
C VAL A 243 11.41 12.01 -6.51
N ARG A 244 11.13 10.91 -5.80
CA ARG A 244 11.38 9.57 -6.31
C ARG A 244 10.15 8.68 -6.15
N ILE A 245 9.78 8.02 -7.24
CA ILE A 245 8.75 6.99 -7.22
C ILE A 245 9.43 5.63 -7.18
N ALA A 246 9.15 4.84 -6.15
CA ALA A 246 9.64 3.47 -6.04
C ALA A 246 9.08 2.62 -7.21
N LYS A 247 9.95 1.89 -7.90
CA LYS A 247 9.57 1.06 -9.06
C LYS A 247 8.58 -0.06 -8.71
N MET A 248 8.63 -0.53 -7.46
CA MET A 248 7.79 -1.59 -6.90
C MET A 248 6.99 -1.02 -5.74
N GLN A 249 5.66 -0.94 -5.88
CA GLN A 249 4.78 -0.50 -4.80
C GLN A 249 4.93 -1.38 -3.54
N CYS A 250 5.13 -2.67 -3.72
CA CYS A 250 5.30 -3.65 -2.65
C CYS A 250 6.59 -3.50 -1.82
N LEU A 251 7.46 -2.57 -2.20
CA LEU A 251 8.63 -2.24 -1.40
C LEU A 251 8.23 -1.73 -0.01
N PHE A 252 7.17 -0.93 0.09
CA PHE A 252 6.66 -0.46 1.38
C PHE A 252 5.16 -0.13 1.43
N ASN A 253 4.40 -0.37 0.37
CA ASN A 253 2.97 -0.02 0.31
C ASN A 253 2.11 -1.10 -0.37
N SER A 254 2.25 -2.35 0.07
CA SER A 254 1.47 -3.46 -0.49
C SER A 254 0.00 -3.43 -0.08
N TYR A 255 -0.90 -3.79 -1.00
CA TYR A 255 -2.34 -3.87 -0.74
C TYR A 255 -2.84 -5.31 -0.68
N PRO A 256 -3.68 -5.69 0.31
CA PRO A 256 -4.29 -7.01 0.34
C PRO A 256 -5.03 -7.32 -0.96
N TRP A 257 -4.89 -8.56 -1.42
CA TRP A 257 -5.70 -9.06 -2.53
C TRP A 257 -7.01 -9.66 -2.01
N VAL A 258 -8.13 -9.00 -2.29
CA VAL A 258 -9.46 -9.52 -1.95
C VAL A 258 -10.00 -10.33 -3.14
N ALA A 259 -10.38 -11.58 -2.92
CA ALA A 259 -10.90 -12.48 -3.95
C ALA A 259 -12.31 -12.05 -4.43
N THR A 260 -12.36 -11.05 -5.32
CA THR A 260 -13.60 -10.56 -5.93
C THR A 260 -13.44 -10.45 -7.44
N TRP A 261 -14.57 -10.42 -8.15
CA TRP A 261 -14.58 -10.14 -9.59
C TRP A 261 -13.98 -8.78 -9.95
N LYS A 262 -14.15 -7.76 -9.08
CA LYS A 262 -13.50 -6.46 -9.25
C LYS A 262 -11.97 -6.58 -9.21
N SER A 263 -11.43 -7.41 -8.31
CA SER A 263 -10.00 -7.66 -8.23
C SER A 263 -9.51 -8.46 -9.44
N VAL A 264 -10.24 -9.50 -9.87
CA VAL A 264 -9.89 -10.26 -11.08
C VAL A 264 -9.87 -9.35 -12.31
N HIS A 265 -10.87 -8.48 -12.47
CA HIS A 265 -10.87 -7.46 -13.52
C HIS A 265 -9.62 -6.58 -13.45
N ARG A 266 -9.23 -6.10 -12.26
CA ARG A 266 -7.98 -5.34 -12.08
C ARG A 266 -6.73 -6.14 -12.45
N LEU A 267 -6.68 -7.43 -12.15
CA LEU A 267 -5.56 -8.30 -12.54
C LEU A 267 -5.47 -8.42 -14.07
N ILE A 268 -6.60 -8.56 -14.76
CA ILE A 268 -6.65 -8.71 -16.22
C ILE A 268 -6.22 -7.42 -16.93
N PHE A 269 -6.75 -6.28 -16.51
CA PHE A 269 -6.54 -5.01 -17.23
C PHE A 269 -5.33 -4.20 -16.71
N HIS A 270 -4.87 -4.46 -15.49
CA HIS A 270 -3.67 -3.82 -14.91
C HIS A 270 -2.74 -4.87 -14.28
N PRO A 271 -2.25 -5.87 -15.05
CA PRO A 271 -1.47 -6.98 -14.50
C PRO A 271 -0.15 -6.50 -13.89
N SER A 272 0.57 -5.59 -14.56
CA SER A 272 1.85 -5.06 -14.08
C SER A 272 1.68 -4.30 -12.75
N THR A 273 0.74 -3.35 -12.68
CA THR A 273 0.48 -2.59 -11.44
C THR A 273 -0.01 -3.50 -10.32
N THR A 274 -0.86 -4.47 -10.63
CA THR A 274 -1.31 -5.49 -9.67
C THR A 274 -0.14 -6.30 -9.13
N TRP A 275 0.71 -6.81 -10.02
CA TRP A 275 1.89 -7.59 -9.65
C TRP A 275 2.83 -6.78 -8.76
N LYS A 276 3.04 -5.50 -9.07
CA LYS A 276 3.92 -4.60 -8.31
C LYS A 276 3.37 -4.22 -6.93
N GLY A 277 2.05 -4.28 -6.70
CA GLY A 277 1.42 -3.70 -5.51
C GLY A 277 0.60 -4.66 -4.64
N ALA A 278 0.24 -5.85 -5.13
CA ALA A 278 -0.50 -6.82 -4.31
C ALA A 278 0.36 -7.32 -3.15
N TYR A 279 -0.23 -7.51 -1.97
CA TYR A 279 0.48 -8.07 -0.83
C TYR A 279 0.84 -9.54 -1.04
N SER A 280 2.10 -9.87 -0.83
CA SER A 280 2.64 -11.23 -0.82
C SER A 280 3.41 -11.48 0.48
N ASP A 281 3.47 -12.74 0.90
CA ASP A 281 4.30 -13.12 2.05
C ASP A 281 5.76 -12.69 1.85
N GLY A 282 6.32 -12.07 2.89
CA GLY A 282 7.66 -11.50 2.87
C GLY A 282 7.75 -10.02 2.48
N ASP A 283 6.64 -9.40 2.03
CA ASP A 283 6.59 -7.94 1.84
C ASP A 283 6.82 -7.20 3.17
N PHE A 284 7.45 -6.02 3.10
CA PHE A 284 7.76 -5.21 4.28
C PHE A 284 6.52 -4.79 5.07
N MET A 285 5.53 -4.22 4.37
CA MET A 285 4.37 -3.59 5.00
C MET A 285 3.11 -3.78 4.16
N VAL A 286 1.99 -4.02 4.82
CA VAL A 286 0.66 -4.07 4.22
C VAL A 286 -0.16 -2.84 4.62
N HIS A 287 -0.92 -2.30 3.66
CA HIS A 287 -1.78 -1.14 3.82
C HIS A 287 -3.24 -1.50 3.47
N PHE A 288 -4.14 -1.30 4.43
CA PHE A 288 -5.57 -1.60 4.27
C PHE A 288 -6.35 -0.48 3.57
N ALA A 289 -5.70 0.18 2.60
CA ALA A 289 -6.20 1.33 1.87
C ALA A 289 -7.58 1.05 1.25
N GLY A 290 -8.56 1.90 1.58
CA GLY A 290 -9.92 1.78 1.04
C GLY A 290 -10.72 0.55 1.49
N LEU A 291 -10.15 -0.35 2.29
CA LEU A 291 -10.85 -1.50 2.84
C LEU A 291 -11.77 -1.10 4.00
N ASN A 292 -12.86 -1.84 4.12
CA ASN A 292 -13.74 -1.85 5.29
C ASN A 292 -13.15 -2.80 6.35
N ASP A 293 -13.59 -2.65 7.60
CA ASP A 293 -13.15 -3.48 8.73
C ASP A 293 -11.62 -3.62 8.86
N LYS A 294 -10.94 -2.48 8.94
CA LYS A 294 -9.48 -2.40 9.08
C LYS A 294 -8.96 -3.16 10.31
N ARG A 295 -9.75 -3.18 11.40
CA ARG A 295 -9.41 -3.94 12.61
C ARG A 295 -9.46 -5.46 12.38
N GLY A 296 -10.48 -5.96 11.69
CA GLY A 296 -10.56 -7.38 11.31
C GLY A 296 -9.39 -7.80 10.44
N TRP A 297 -9.04 -6.99 9.42
CA TRP A 297 -7.85 -7.21 8.60
C TRP A 297 -6.56 -7.21 9.42
N THR A 298 -6.38 -6.22 10.29
CA THR A 298 -5.20 -6.13 11.19
C THR A 298 -5.09 -7.40 12.04
N SER A 299 -6.19 -7.80 12.69
CA SER A 299 -6.22 -8.99 13.55
C SER A 299 -5.93 -10.28 12.78
N ARG A 300 -6.43 -10.38 11.54
CA ARG A 300 -6.17 -11.51 10.66
C ARG A 300 -4.68 -11.62 10.32
N ILE A 301 -4.07 -10.55 9.81
CA ILE A 301 -2.66 -10.57 9.43
C ILE A 301 -1.77 -10.82 10.64
N LEU A 302 -2.05 -10.20 11.79
CA LEU A 302 -1.28 -10.44 13.02
C LEU A 302 -1.31 -11.92 13.46
N ARG A 303 -2.45 -12.61 13.33
CA ARG A 303 -2.52 -14.05 13.60
C ARG A 303 -1.73 -14.88 12.59
N GLU A 304 -1.77 -14.50 11.32
CA GLU A 304 -0.98 -15.16 10.26
C GLU A 304 0.53 -15.00 10.49
N MET A 305 0.98 -13.92 11.14
CA MET A 305 2.41 -13.69 11.44
C MET A 305 2.93 -14.47 12.66
N THR A 306 2.04 -14.98 13.52
CA THR A 306 2.41 -15.75 14.71
C THR A 306 2.51 -17.25 14.48
N HIS A 307 2.20 -17.72 13.27
CA HIS A 307 2.24 -19.11 12.83
C HIS A 307 3.26 -19.29 11.71
#